data_AF-A0A1G2SYQ6-F1
#
_entry.id   AF-A0A1G2SYQ6-F1
#
_cell.length_a   1.000
_cell.length_b   1.000
_cell.length_c   1.000
_cell.angle_alpha   90.00
_cell.angle_beta   90.00
_cell.angle_gamma   90.00
#
_symmetry.space_group_name_H-M   'P 1'
#
loop_
_entity.id
_entity.type
_entity.pdbx_description
1 polymer ?
#
loop_
_entity_poly.entity_id
_entity_poly.type
_entity_poly.pdbx_seq_one_letter_code
_entity_poly.pdbx_strand_id
1 'polypeptide(L)'
;MLIKENAEGKSITGTQECVRKTIKLIFGKISTMKRTPVIDKSPLYKAYVLLGASDPRGLSDRYLEEDQKIVTSRISDYHDRKLITNKVKNILERIDTHTLSSDERHERRLIMWLWYHHAISYAVWGYKDKRRAQKYSSLALKYQPKNHPDQITRLLYLLVRDRFPEAERWGKTIKMRPEKTTALRLLKFYNERGFFV
;
A
#
# COMPACT_ATOMS: atom_id res chain seq x y z
N MET A 1 -10.71 -7.00 -33.16
CA MET A 1 -11.41 -6.28 -32.08
C MET A 1 -10.36 -5.68 -31.16
N LEU A 2 -9.98 -4.42 -31.40
CA LEU A 2 -8.96 -3.70 -30.63
C LEU A 2 -9.56 -3.30 -29.28
N ILE A 3 -9.08 -3.90 -28.20
CA ILE A 3 -9.38 -3.47 -26.84
C ILE A 3 -8.78 -2.07 -26.70
N LYS A 4 -9.63 -1.03 -26.69
CA LYS A 4 -9.21 0.33 -26.31
C LYS A 4 -8.68 0.26 -24.89
N GLU A 5 -7.36 0.35 -24.72
CA GLU A 5 -6.75 0.60 -23.42
C GLU A 5 -7.18 1.99 -22.93
N ASN A 6 -8.23 2.06 -22.11
CA ASN A 6 -8.65 3.29 -21.46
C ASN A 6 -7.51 3.89 -20.63
N ALA A 7 -7.42 5.23 -20.63
CA ALA A 7 -6.44 5.99 -19.84
C ALA A 7 -6.45 5.64 -18.34
N GLU A 8 -7.60 5.18 -17.82
CA GLU A 8 -7.82 4.66 -16.46
C GLU A 8 -6.93 3.45 -16.11
N GLY A 9 -6.66 2.56 -17.06
CA GLY A 9 -5.80 1.38 -16.84
C GLY A 9 -4.31 1.72 -16.73
N LYS A 10 -3.90 2.89 -17.24
CA LYS A 10 -2.50 3.34 -17.28
C LYS A 10 -2.06 4.11 -16.02
N SER A 11 -2.99 4.73 -15.28
CA SER A 11 -2.67 5.47 -14.04
C SER A 11 -2.47 4.53 -12.85
N ILE A 12 -3.37 3.55 -12.70
CA ILE A 12 -3.32 2.52 -11.64
C ILE A 12 -2.04 1.69 -11.76
N THR A 13 -1.66 1.28 -12.97
CA THR A 13 -0.46 0.48 -13.23
C THR A 13 0.85 1.20 -12.89
N GLY A 14 0.93 2.52 -13.06
CA GLY A 14 2.12 3.31 -12.74
C GLY A 14 2.43 3.37 -11.23
N THR A 15 1.41 3.63 -10.41
CA THR A 15 1.56 3.61 -8.95
C THR A 15 1.87 2.20 -8.44
N GLN A 16 1.26 1.18 -9.03
CA GLN A 16 1.52 -0.22 -8.69
C GLN A 16 2.95 -0.68 -9.02
N GLU A 17 3.49 -0.30 -10.18
CA GLU A 17 4.87 -0.63 -10.58
C GLU A 17 5.91 0.06 -9.67
N CYS A 18 5.55 1.23 -9.18
CA CYS A 18 6.33 2.00 -8.22
C CYS A 18 6.54 1.23 -6.91
N VAL A 19 5.41 0.89 -6.31
CA VAL A 19 5.31 0.18 -5.05
C VAL A 19 6.02 -1.18 -5.19
N ARG A 20 5.87 -1.87 -6.32
CA ARG A 20 6.55 -3.16 -6.59
C ARG A 20 8.09 -3.10 -6.47
N LYS A 21 8.76 -2.03 -6.93
CA LYS A 21 10.24 -1.93 -6.82
C LYS A 21 10.67 -1.47 -5.44
N THR A 22 9.93 -0.56 -4.82
CA THR A 22 10.16 -0.12 -3.44
C THR A 22 9.99 -1.29 -2.47
N ILE A 23 8.99 -2.14 -2.70
CA ILE A 23 8.77 -3.41 -2.00
C ILE A 23 10.01 -4.32 -2.08
N LYS A 24 10.59 -4.53 -3.28
CA LYS A 24 11.80 -5.36 -3.43
C LYS A 24 13.02 -4.84 -2.66
N LEU A 25 13.09 -3.54 -2.43
CA LEU A 25 14.14 -2.90 -1.64
C LEU A 25 13.93 -3.04 -0.13
N ILE A 26 12.67 -3.12 0.33
CA ILE A 26 12.31 -3.26 1.75
C ILE A 26 12.35 -4.73 2.20
N PHE A 27 11.93 -5.66 1.33
CA PHE A 27 11.72 -7.08 1.66
C PHE A 27 12.77 -8.04 1.03
N GLY A 28 14.06 -7.67 1.03
CA GLY A 28 15.14 -8.43 0.38
C GLY A 28 15.20 -9.95 0.67
N LYS A 29 15.79 -10.70 -0.29
CA LYS A 29 15.75 -12.17 -0.57
C LYS A 29 15.71 -13.18 0.61
N ILE A 30 14.98 -14.26 0.32
CA ILE A 30 14.70 -15.50 1.06
C ILE A 30 15.96 -16.12 1.70
N SER A 31 15.87 -16.39 3.01
CA SER A 31 16.70 -17.37 3.70
C SER A 31 15.79 -18.26 4.56
N THR A 32 15.73 -19.55 4.24
CA THR A 32 14.91 -20.53 4.95
C THR A 32 15.66 -21.05 6.17
N MET A 33 15.32 -20.53 7.36
CA MET A 33 15.55 -21.24 8.62
C MET A 33 14.19 -21.59 9.23
N LYS A 34 13.90 -22.89 9.35
CA LYS A 34 12.76 -23.39 10.13
C LYS A 34 12.95 -22.98 11.59
N ARG A 35 12.01 -22.21 12.13
CA ARG A 35 11.84 -22.00 13.57
C ARG A 35 10.42 -22.38 13.98
N THR A 36 10.32 -23.15 15.06
CA THR A 36 9.10 -23.65 15.71
C THR A 36 8.30 -22.49 16.32
N PRO A 37 6.94 -22.49 16.30
CA PRO A 37 6.16 -21.26 16.34
C PRO A 37 5.90 -20.75 17.78
N VAL A 38 6.36 -19.54 18.08
CA VAL A 38 5.93 -18.72 19.25
C VAL A 38 4.69 -17.89 18.86
N ILE A 39 3.72 -18.52 18.17
CA ILE A 39 2.63 -17.79 17.51
C ILE A 39 1.29 -17.95 18.24
N ASP A 40 1.07 -19.08 18.91
CA ASP A 40 -0.21 -19.42 19.55
C ASP A 40 -0.63 -18.43 20.63
N LYS A 41 0.33 -17.67 21.19
CA LYS A 41 0.09 -16.61 22.18
C LYS A 41 0.18 -15.20 21.61
N SER A 42 0.49 -15.04 20.33
CA SER A 42 0.62 -13.71 19.73
C SER A 42 -0.77 -13.07 19.53
N PRO A 43 -0.94 -11.76 19.82
CA PRO A 43 -2.12 -11.02 19.41
C PRO A 43 -2.39 -11.06 17.89
N LEU A 44 -1.37 -11.34 17.08
CA LEU A 44 -1.44 -11.50 15.63
C LEU A 44 -1.80 -12.93 15.17
N TYR A 45 -2.04 -13.88 16.08
CA TYR A 45 -2.32 -15.29 15.76
C TYR A 45 -3.29 -15.48 14.58
N LYS A 46 -4.41 -14.76 14.59
CA LYS A 46 -5.41 -14.85 13.52
C LYS A 46 -4.87 -14.43 12.15
N ALA A 47 -3.98 -13.44 12.09
CA ALA A 47 -3.36 -13.00 10.84
C ALA A 47 -2.31 -14.03 10.36
N TYR A 48 -1.52 -14.59 11.29
CA TYR A 48 -0.56 -15.65 10.99
C TYR A 48 -1.25 -16.89 10.41
N VAL A 49 -2.31 -17.38 11.05
CA VAL A 49 -3.10 -18.51 10.56
C VAL A 49 -3.71 -18.22 9.20
N LEU A 50 -4.28 -17.02 9.02
CA LEU A 50 -4.92 -16.64 7.75
C LEU A 50 -3.94 -16.62 6.57
N LEU A 51 -2.68 -16.24 6.81
CA LEU A 51 -1.64 -16.13 5.78
C LEU A 51 -0.69 -17.33 5.73
N GLY A 52 -0.83 -18.32 6.61
CA GLY A 52 0.10 -19.43 6.73
C GLY A 52 1.54 -18.98 7.06
N ALA A 53 1.67 -17.97 7.92
CA ALA A 53 2.96 -17.39 8.31
C ALA A 53 3.42 -17.90 9.68
N SER A 54 4.72 -18.13 9.82
CA SER A 54 5.32 -18.72 11.03
C SER A 54 6.08 -17.74 11.93
N ASP A 55 6.25 -16.49 11.47
CA ASP A 55 6.95 -15.43 12.19
C ASP A 55 6.54 -14.05 11.63
N PRO A 56 6.86 -12.93 12.32
CA PRO A 56 6.45 -11.59 11.89
C PRO A 56 6.87 -11.25 10.46
N ARG A 57 8.08 -11.63 10.05
CA ARG A 57 8.58 -11.32 8.71
C ARG A 57 7.84 -12.13 7.65
N GLY A 58 7.63 -13.41 7.91
CA GLY A 58 6.80 -14.29 7.09
C GLY A 58 5.37 -13.78 6.94
N LEU A 59 4.80 -13.11 7.95
CA LEU A 59 3.49 -12.48 7.84
C LEU A 59 3.48 -11.37 6.78
N SER A 60 4.50 -10.52 6.80
CA SER A 60 4.69 -9.44 5.83
C SER A 60 4.91 -9.96 4.42
N ASP A 61 5.80 -10.95 4.27
CA ASP A 61 6.11 -11.57 2.99
C ASP A 61 4.86 -12.23 2.37
N ARG A 62 4.08 -12.97 3.17
CA ARG A 62 2.81 -13.58 2.72
C ARG A 62 1.74 -12.55 2.40
N TYR A 63 1.62 -11.50 3.20
CA TYR A 63 0.69 -10.41 2.90
C TYR A 63 1.02 -9.77 1.56
N LEU A 64 2.31 -9.53 1.33
CA LEU A 64 2.82 -8.94 0.11
C LEU A 64 2.54 -9.80 -1.13
N GLU A 65 2.68 -11.13 -1.02
CA GLU A 65 2.30 -12.07 -2.08
C GLU A 65 0.82 -11.89 -2.47
N GLU A 66 -0.08 -11.78 -1.50
CA GLU A 66 -1.51 -11.55 -1.74
C GLU A 66 -1.80 -10.17 -2.33
N ASP A 67 -1.16 -9.12 -1.81
CA ASP A 67 -1.29 -7.76 -2.36
C ASP A 67 -0.83 -7.69 -3.82
N GLN A 68 0.30 -8.34 -4.16
CA GLN A 68 0.80 -8.39 -5.52
C GLN A 68 -0.16 -9.13 -6.46
N LYS A 69 -0.83 -10.21 -6.01
CA LYS A 69 -1.87 -10.90 -6.81
C LYS A 69 -3.01 -9.95 -7.14
N ILE A 70 -3.50 -9.20 -6.14
CA ILE A 70 -4.61 -8.27 -6.29
C ILE A 70 -4.26 -7.12 -7.24
N VAL A 71 -3.07 -6.53 -7.05
CA VAL A 71 -2.52 -5.46 -7.89
C VAL A 71 -2.40 -5.92 -9.34
N THR A 72 -1.84 -7.11 -9.57
CA THR A 72 -1.60 -7.63 -10.92
C THR A 72 -2.89 -8.04 -11.64
N SER A 73 -3.86 -8.59 -10.91
CA SER A 73 -5.16 -8.99 -11.47
C SER A 73 -6.17 -7.84 -11.57
N ARG A 74 -5.82 -6.64 -11.07
CA ARG A 74 -6.69 -5.44 -11.05
C ARG A 74 -8.01 -5.63 -10.29
N ILE A 75 -8.08 -6.60 -9.37
CA ILE A 75 -9.28 -6.92 -8.58
C ILE A 75 -9.35 -6.22 -7.21
N SER A 76 -8.49 -5.23 -6.93
CA SER A 76 -8.53 -4.61 -5.59
C SER A 76 -9.83 -3.84 -5.41
N ASP A 77 -10.50 -4.15 -4.32
CA ASP A 77 -11.64 -3.42 -3.82
C ASP A 77 -11.54 -3.40 -2.29
N TYR A 78 -11.39 -2.22 -1.69
CA TYR A 78 -11.34 -2.09 -0.23
C TYR A 78 -12.70 -2.36 0.46
N HIS A 79 -13.78 -2.55 -0.30
CA HIS A 79 -15.09 -3.02 0.16
C HIS A 79 -15.25 -4.54 0.10
N ASP A 80 -14.47 -5.24 -0.73
CA ASP A 80 -14.60 -6.68 -0.85
C ASP A 80 -14.06 -7.38 0.41
N ARG A 81 -14.98 -7.79 1.27
CA ARG A 81 -14.67 -8.51 2.51
C ARG A 81 -14.08 -9.91 2.28
N LYS A 82 -14.10 -10.42 1.04
CA LYS A 82 -13.53 -11.73 0.69
C LYS A 82 -12.03 -11.67 0.48
N LEU A 83 -11.48 -10.52 0.05
CA LEU A 83 -10.05 -10.34 -0.17
C LEU A 83 -9.25 -10.60 1.11
N ILE A 84 -8.20 -11.42 0.98
CA ILE A 84 -7.33 -11.79 2.10
C ILE A 84 -6.69 -10.55 2.71
N THR A 85 -6.22 -9.60 1.89
CA THR A 85 -5.61 -8.34 2.36
C THR A 85 -6.56 -7.51 3.23
N ASN A 86 -7.85 -7.43 2.87
CA ASN A 86 -8.87 -6.75 3.66
C ASN A 86 -9.16 -7.47 4.98
N LYS A 87 -9.22 -8.81 4.97
CA LYS A 87 -9.38 -9.62 6.18
C LYS A 87 -8.21 -9.42 7.14
N VAL A 88 -6.98 -9.47 6.64
CA VAL A 88 -5.76 -9.21 7.42
C VAL A 88 -5.80 -7.81 8.01
N LYS A 89 -6.03 -6.77 7.19
CA LYS A 89 -6.15 -5.39 7.67
C LYS A 89 -7.16 -5.25 8.81
N ASN A 90 -8.34 -5.86 8.68
CA ASN A 90 -9.38 -5.80 9.72
C ASN A 90 -8.97 -6.49 11.03
N ILE A 91 -8.16 -7.54 10.96
CA ILE A 91 -7.56 -8.17 12.14
C ILE A 91 -6.56 -7.20 12.78
N LEU A 92 -5.61 -6.68 11.98
CA LEU A 92 -4.53 -5.82 12.45
C LEU A 92 -5.02 -4.52 13.11
N GLU A 93 -6.13 -3.95 12.63
CA GLU A 93 -6.70 -2.72 13.18
C GLU A 93 -7.25 -2.86 14.60
N ARG A 94 -7.68 -4.07 14.98
CA ARG A 94 -8.30 -4.33 16.28
C ARG A 94 -7.30 -4.65 17.38
N ILE A 95 -6.04 -4.82 17.01
CA ILE A 95 -4.97 -5.21 17.94
C ILE A 95 -4.45 -3.98 18.65
N ASP A 96 -4.35 -4.08 19.98
CA ASP A 96 -3.58 -3.14 20.78
C ASP A 96 -2.09 -3.26 20.43
N THR A 97 -1.49 -2.18 19.96
CA THR A 97 -0.09 -2.18 19.55
C THR A 97 0.89 -2.31 20.71
N HIS A 98 0.46 -2.02 21.94
CA HIS A 98 1.31 -2.14 23.13
C HIS A 98 1.57 -3.59 23.52
N THR A 99 0.67 -4.51 23.15
CA THR A 99 0.82 -5.95 23.43
C THR A 99 1.69 -6.70 22.42
N LEU A 100 2.12 -6.03 21.35
CA LEU A 100 2.93 -6.63 20.28
C LEU A 100 4.42 -6.61 20.61
N SER A 101 5.17 -7.57 20.08
CA SER A 101 6.64 -7.47 20.09
C SER A 101 7.12 -6.31 19.19
N SER A 102 8.41 -5.96 19.27
CA SER A 102 8.98 -4.94 18.39
C SER A 102 8.85 -5.31 16.91
N ASP A 103 9.14 -6.56 16.56
CA ASP A 103 9.08 -7.07 15.20
C ASP A 103 7.63 -7.09 14.69
N GLU A 104 6.70 -7.55 15.53
CA GLU A 104 5.28 -7.55 15.19
C GLU A 104 4.71 -6.16 14.96
N ARG A 105 5.10 -5.18 15.80
CA ARG A 105 4.72 -3.78 15.57
C ARG A 105 5.27 -3.26 14.25
N HIS A 106 6.52 -3.60 13.93
CA HIS A 106 7.15 -3.19 12.68
C HIS A 106 6.40 -3.75 11.47
N GLU A 107 6.18 -5.06 11.44
CA GLU A 107 5.54 -5.73 10.31
C GLU A 107 4.06 -5.36 10.16
N ARG A 108 3.33 -5.26 11.28
CA ARG A 108 1.98 -4.70 11.29
C ARG A 108 1.97 -3.30 10.67
N ARG A 109 2.91 -2.43 11.05
CA ARG A 109 2.97 -1.06 10.54
C ARG A 109 3.21 -1.04 9.03
N LEU A 110 4.10 -1.90 8.50
CA LEU A 110 4.36 -2.02 7.07
C LEU A 110 3.12 -2.51 6.30
N ILE A 111 2.46 -3.56 6.79
CA ILE A 111 1.23 -4.08 6.18
C ILE A 111 0.14 -3.01 6.16
N MET A 112 -0.06 -2.30 7.27
CA MET A 112 -1.04 -1.23 7.37
C MET A 112 -0.72 -0.06 6.44
N TRP A 113 0.56 0.33 6.31
CA TRP A 113 0.97 1.34 5.32
C TRP A 113 0.63 0.89 3.90
N LEU A 114 1.01 -0.33 3.52
CA LEU A 114 0.82 -0.84 2.16
C LEU A 114 -0.66 -0.92 1.78
N TRP A 115 -1.50 -1.45 2.68
CA TRP A 115 -2.95 -1.51 2.47
C TRP A 115 -3.53 -0.11 2.23
N TYR A 116 -3.22 0.85 3.12
CA TYR A 116 -3.75 2.20 3.02
C TYR A 116 -3.20 2.96 1.81
N HIS A 117 -1.94 2.75 1.45
CA HIS A 117 -1.33 3.34 0.26
C HIS A 117 -2.09 2.90 -1.00
N HIS A 118 -2.32 1.60 -1.19
CA HIS A 118 -3.07 1.10 -2.34
C HIS A 118 -4.53 1.53 -2.31
N ALA A 119 -5.18 1.58 -1.14
CA ALA A 119 -6.56 2.00 -1.01
C ALA A 119 -6.81 3.46 -1.48
N ILE A 120 -5.79 4.34 -1.47
CA ILE A 120 -5.90 5.71 -2.02
C ILE A 120 -6.26 5.65 -3.50
N SER A 121 -5.52 4.88 -4.29
CA SER A 121 -5.71 4.74 -5.73
C SER A 121 -7.13 4.30 -6.08
N TYR A 122 -7.64 3.30 -5.35
CA TYR A 122 -9.01 2.81 -5.55
C TYR A 122 -10.06 3.80 -5.10
N ALA A 123 -9.81 4.57 -4.03
CA ALA A 123 -10.71 5.64 -3.63
C ALA A 123 -10.76 6.76 -4.68
N VAL A 124 -9.62 7.11 -5.30
CA VAL A 124 -9.57 8.15 -6.34
C VAL A 124 -10.23 7.70 -7.64
N TRP A 125 -9.88 6.52 -8.16
CA TRP A 125 -10.26 6.10 -9.51
C TRP A 125 -11.39 5.08 -9.55
N GLY A 126 -11.46 4.16 -8.59
CA GLY A 126 -12.51 3.12 -8.56
C GLY A 126 -13.84 3.65 -8.05
N TYR A 127 -13.81 4.40 -6.94
CA TYR A 127 -15.02 4.85 -6.24
C TYR A 127 -15.28 6.35 -6.32
N LYS A 128 -14.31 7.13 -6.82
CA LYS A 128 -14.39 8.60 -6.88
C LYS A 128 -14.71 9.21 -5.51
N ASP A 129 -14.24 8.57 -4.44
CA ASP A 129 -14.52 8.89 -3.04
C ASP A 129 -13.39 9.72 -2.44
N LYS A 130 -13.49 11.04 -2.61
CA LYS A 130 -12.50 12.00 -2.10
C LYS A 130 -12.33 11.94 -0.59
N ARG A 131 -13.41 11.75 0.16
CA ARG A 131 -13.36 11.68 1.63
C ARG A 131 -12.55 10.47 2.09
N ARG A 132 -12.76 9.30 1.47
CA ARG A 132 -11.95 8.11 1.77
C ARG A 132 -10.53 8.24 1.28
N ALA A 133 -10.27 8.80 0.11
CA ALA A 133 -8.92 9.05 -0.38
C ALA A 133 -8.11 9.94 0.59
N GLN A 134 -8.74 10.99 1.13
CA GLN A 134 -8.15 11.84 2.17
C GLN A 134 -7.90 11.08 3.47
N LYS A 135 -8.87 10.29 3.95
CA LYS A 135 -8.69 9.47 5.15
C LYS A 135 -7.56 8.45 4.99
N TYR A 136 -7.55 7.71 3.88
CA TYR A 136 -6.56 6.66 3.61
C TYR A 136 -5.16 7.24 3.41
N SER A 137 -5.03 8.37 2.74
CA SER A 137 -3.71 9.03 2.62
C SER A 137 -3.16 9.53 3.95
N SER A 138 -4.00 10.02 4.88
CA SER A 138 -3.55 10.33 6.24
C SER A 138 -3.07 9.09 6.99
N LEU A 139 -3.80 7.98 6.87
CA LEU A 139 -3.45 6.72 7.54
C LEU A 139 -2.20 6.09 6.94
N ALA A 140 -2.04 6.13 5.62
CA ALA A 140 -0.83 5.69 4.95
C ALA A 140 0.39 6.46 5.47
N LEU A 141 0.33 7.80 5.53
CA LEU A 141 1.43 8.61 6.12
C LEU A 141 1.69 8.29 7.60
N LYS A 142 0.64 8.05 8.39
CA LYS A 142 0.78 7.66 9.80
C LYS A 142 1.55 6.34 9.94
N TYR A 143 1.25 5.37 9.09
CA TYR A 143 1.89 4.05 9.12
C TYR A 143 3.25 4.05 8.39
N GLN A 144 3.52 5.00 7.50
CA GLN A 144 4.78 5.06 6.80
C GLN A 144 5.97 5.28 7.77
N PRO A 145 7.02 4.44 7.75
CA PRO A 145 8.27 4.69 8.48
C PRO A 145 8.92 6.04 8.11
N LYS A 146 9.60 6.70 9.05
CA LYS A 146 10.19 8.04 8.83
C LYS A 146 11.17 8.09 7.65
N ASN A 147 11.97 7.03 7.47
CA ASN A 147 12.98 6.92 6.41
C ASN A 147 12.53 5.97 5.30
N HIS A 148 11.22 5.88 5.06
CA HIS A 148 10.68 4.97 4.06
C HIS A 148 11.06 5.44 2.65
N PRO A 149 11.51 4.55 1.75
CA PRO A 149 11.93 4.94 0.41
C PRO A 149 10.79 5.50 -0.45
N ASP A 150 9.55 5.00 -0.29
CA ASP A 150 8.37 5.50 -1.02
C ASP A 150 8.07 6.98 -0.75
N GLN A 151 8.30 7.83 -1.74
CA GLN A 151 7.91 9.25 -1.67
C GLN A 151 6.51 9.52 -2.25
N ILE A 152 5.87 8.51 -2.85
CA ILE A 152 4.57 8.64 -3.52
C ILE A 152 3.42 8.82 -2.53
N THR A 153 3.48 8.19 -1.35
CA THR A 153 2.46 8.33 -0.30
C THR A 153 2.21 9.80 0.06
N ARG A 154 3.30 10.57 0.23
CA ARG A 154 3.22 12.01 0.53
C ARG A 154 2.68 12.80 -0.65
N LEU A 155 3.07 12.45 -1.87
CA LEU A 155 2.55 13.10 -3.08
C LEU A 155 1.03 12.91 -3.18
N LEU A 156 0.54 11.67 -3.03
CA LEU A 156 -0.89 11.37 -3.05
C LEU A 156 -1.65 12.11 -1.95
N TYR A 157 -1.09 12.19 -0.74
CA TYR A 157 -1.68 12.97 0.37
C TYR A 157 -1.92 14.44 0.02
N LEU A 158 -0.98 15.07 -0.70
CA LEU A 158 -1.09 16.46 -1.14
C LEU A 158 -2.14 16.60 -2.25
N LEU A 159 -2.12 15.71 -3.24
CA LEU A 159 -3.03 15.76 -4.39
C LEU A 159 -4.50 15.56 -4.00
N VAL A 160 -4.83 14.61 -3.14
CA VAL A 160 -6.23 14.37 -2.72
C VAL A 160 -6.83 15.49 -1.86
N ARG A 161 -6.01 16.48 -1.46
CA ARG A 161 -6.37 17.68 -0.71
C ARG A 161 -6.27 18.96 -1.54
N ASP A 162 -6.12 18.80 -2.85
CA ASP A 162 -5.98 19.90 -3.80
C ASP A 162 -4.78 20.82 -3.54
N ARG A 163 -3.75 20.33 -2.83
CA ARG A 163 -2.52 21.08 -2.51
C ARG A 163 -1.50 20.95 -3.64
N PHE A 164 -1.93 21.27 -4.87
CA PHE A 164 -1.14 21.05 -6.07
C PHE A 164 0.23 21.77 -6.08
N PRO A 165 0.36 23.05 -5.69
CA PRO A 165 1.66 23.71 -5.65
C PRO A 165 2.67 23.02 -4.73
N GLU A 166 2.20 22.45 -3.63
CA GLU A 166 3.05 21.68 -2.72
C GLU A 166 3.38 20.30 -3.28
N ALA A 167 2.41 19.64 -3.91
CA ALA A 167 2.61 18.37 -4.60
C ALA A 167 3.67 18.51 -5.70
N GLU A 168 3.66 19.60 -6.45
CA GLU A 168 4.64 19.86 -7.51
C GLU A 168 6.05 20.07 -6.94
N ARG A 169 6.18 20.88 -5.87
CA ARG A 169 7.47 21.05 -5.16
C ARG A 169 8.00 19.73 -4.62
N TRP A 170 7.14 18.92 -4.02
CA TRP A 170 7.49 17.58 -3.54
C TRP A 170 7.89 16.65 -4.70
N GLY A 171 7.14 16.62 -5.80
CA GLY A 171 7.46 15.80 -6.96
C GLY A 171 8.85 16.09 -7.54
N LYS A 172 9.32 17.35 -7.46
CA LYS A 172 10.66 17.76 -7.89
C LYS A 172 11.79 17.16 -7.02
N THR A 173 11.52 16.77 -5.76
CA THR A 173 12.52 16.11 -4.88
C THR A 173 12.68 14.62 -5.19
N ILE A 174 11.71 14.00 -5.86
CA ILE A 174 11.73 12.57 -6.18
C ILE A 174 12.67 12.33 -7.38
N LYS A 175 13.88 11.83 -7.11
CA LYS A 175 14.92 11.63 -8.15
C LYS A 175 14.97 10.21 -8.71
N MET A 176 14.69 9.21 -7.89
CA MET A 176 14.92 7.80 -8.23
C MET A 176 13.75 7.19 -9.00
N ARG A 177 14.04 6.34 -9.98
CA ARG A 177 13.03 5.46 -10.61
C ARG A 177 12.77 4.26 -9.69
N PRO A 178 11.53 3.75 -9.64
CA PRO A 178 10.37 4.12 -10.47
C PRO A 178 9.59 5.36 -9.98
N GLU A 179 9.82 5.82 -8.76
CA GLU A 179 9.02 6.87 -8.11
C GLU A 179 8.95 8.17 -8.90
N LYS A 180 10.06 8.61 -9.49
CA LYS A 180 10.09 9.79 -10.34
C LYS A 180 9.08 9.70 -11.49
N THR A 181 8.98 8.54 -12.15
CA THR A 181 8.05 8.33 -13.27
C THR A 181 6.61 8.38 -12.78
N THR A 182 6.31 7.73 -11.66
CA THR A 182 5.00 7.72 -11.03
C THR A 182 4.57 9.12 -10.60
N ALA A 183 5.47 9.88 -9.98
CA ALA A 183 5.20 11.24 -9.53
C ALA A 183 4.81 12.17 -10.69
N LEU A 184 5.57 12.12 -11.78
CA LEU A 184 5.27 12.91 -12.99
C LEU A 184 3.91 12.54 -13.58
N ARG A 185 3.58 11.24 -13.62
CA ARG A 185 2.27 10.77 -14.08
C ARG A 185 1.14 11.28 -13.19
N LEU A 186 1.28 11.17 -11.87
CA LEU A 186 0.26 11.61 -10.91
C LEU A 186 0.01 13.12 -10.98
N LEU A 187 1.09 13.92 -11.07
CA LEU A 187 0.99 15.38 -11.21
C LEU A 187 0.27 15.76 -12.52
N LYS A 188 0.67 15.14 -13.63
CA LYS A 188 0.02 15.35 -14.94
C LYS A 188 -1.46 14.99 -14.86
N PHE A 189 -1.77 13.80 -14.35
CA PHE A 189 -3.14 13.30 -14.27
C PHE A 189 -4.04 14.18 -13.40
N TYR A 190 -3.51 14.69 -12.28
CA TYR A 190 -4.23 15.64 -11.45
C TYR A 190 -4.50 16.96 -12.21
N ASN A 191 -3.49 17.51 -12.89
CA ASN A 191 -3.61 18.76 -13.64
C ASN A 191 -4.62 18.65 -14.81
N GLU A 192 -4.71 17.47 -15.42
CA GLU A 192 -5.69 17.13 -16.45
C GLU A 192 -7.08 16.78 -15.88
N ARG A 193 -7.31 17.06 -14.59
CA ARG A 193 -8.55 16.76 -13.85
C ARG A 193 -8.91 15.28 -13.82
N GLY A 194 -7.97 14.36 -13.95
CA GLY A 194 -8.25 12.92 -13.92
C GLY A 194 -8.60 12.37 -12.53
N PHE A 195 -8.41 13.14 -11.45
CA PHE A 195 -8.78 12.69 -10.11
C PHE A 195 -10.29 12.79 -9.89
N PHE A 196 -10.90 11.70 -9.40
CA PHE A 196 -12.34 11.61 -9.11
C PHE A 196 -13.27 11.79 -10.32
N VAL A 197 -12.75 11.57 -11.54
CA VAL A 197 -13.51 11.60 -12.79
C VAL A 197 -13.97 10.22 -13.21
#